data_AF-A0A067PRF8-F1
#
_entry.id   AF-A0A067PRF8-F1
#
_cell.length_a   1.000
_cell.length_b   1.000
_cell.length_c   1.000
_cell.angle_alpha   90.00
_cell.angle_beta   90.00
_cell.angle_gamma   90.00
#
_symmetry.space_group_name_H-M   'P 1'
#
loop_
_entity.id
_entity.type
_entity.pdbx_description
1 polymer ?
#
loop_
_entity_poly.entity_id
_entity_poly.type
_entity_poly.pdbx_seq_one_letter_code
_entity_poly.pdbx_strand_id
1 'polypeptide(L)'
;MDPLGRIRGPPIDVDAFMASSTAGIASMRSHLDEKNAEARLIKVHCSYCKKESDSGKLKICSHCKSVRYCDRTCQAAHYKARHKKDCAAFADPPFTRAFVTHPMDGRKYPETPIFGKNSVNGVGCWVSIGGVMNCSLRSLIEPMDTATRLPTGQTAEDMRIMKEWKAGSKNLITLSSLVQNRRKDGKPILVWAGGVKAMPSQPGAPLLLAGRTKKDVVHTHPIRTENEGPGILHVLEVAHDPWAKAPRVRVNHINGKPVSKNSDDEFKQAIRDPSAGIITLNLGEFVIFEVQFRCGDNSRITKDFDVFDCLWATDVPIVSPWDPSSQTKTKDLCTLFPSPTKFPNSLIVQFDQDAIQTYYTDYIYGSEEKYVRSHFGDARANMMEEMSKGIESYGKWMIDMMKENGNYGELMRRLRDSGQGEMIESLNQMSNGENLGTWRE
;
A
#
# COMPACT_ATOMS: atom_id res chain seq x y z
N MET A 1 17.25 -34.33 23.74
CA MET A 1 16.58 -34.33 25.07
C MET A 1 17.59 -34.00 26.15
N ASP A 2 17.21 -33.25 27.17
CA ASP A 2 18.00 -33.18 28.40
C ASP A 2 17.96 -34.54 29.14
N PRO A 3 18.79 -34.77 30.18
CA PRO A 3 18.77 -36.02 30.95
C PRO A 3 17.41 -36.37 31.58
N LEU A 4 16.46 -35.42 31.59
CA LEU A 4 15.11 -35.55 32.12
C LEU A 4 14.05 -35.76 31.03
N GLY A 5 14.46 -35.96 29.76
CA GLY A 5 13.53 -36.14 28.64
C GLY A 5 12.81 -34.88 28.19
N ARG A 6 13.19 -33.69 28.68
CA ARG A 6 12.57 -32.42 28.25
C ARG A 6 13.13 -32.03 26.90
N ILE A 7 12.24 -31.61 26.01
CA ILE A 7 12.58 -30.98 24.74
C ILE A 7 13.22 -29.63 25.10
N ARG A 8 14.50 -29.44 24.75
CA ARG A 8 15.15 -28.14 24.92
C ARG A 8 14.40 -27.13 24.06
N GLY A 9 14.03 -25.99 24.65
CA GLY A 9 13.44 -24.89 23.90
C GLY A 9 14.37 -24.40 22.78
N PRO A 10 13.84 -23.64 21.82
CA PRO A 10 14.64 -23.06 20.75
C PRO A 10 15.77 -22.20 21.35
N PRO A 11 16.99 -22.20 20.77
CA PRO A 11 18.12 -21.41 21.26
C PRO A 11 17.96 -19.94 20.87
N ILE A 12 16.89 -19.30 21.33
CA ILE A 12 16.63 -17.87 21.13
C ILE A 12 17.19 -17.15 22.34
N ASP A 13 18.00 -16.12 22.10
CA ASP A 13 18.32 -15.13 23.13
C ASP A 13 17.06 -14.31 23.42
N VAL A 14 16.25 -14.82 24.34
CA VAL A 14 14.95 -14.23 24.70
C VAL A 14 15.15 -12.82 25.24
N ASP A 15 16.23 -12.57 25.98
CA ASP A 15 16.49 -11.26 26.57
C ASP A 15 16.85 -10.23 25.49
N ALA A 16 17.72 -10.58 24.54
CA ALA A 16 18.03 -9.72 23.40
C ALA A 16 16.79 -9.44 22.54
N PHE A 17 16.00 -10.46 22.23
CA PHE A 17 14.75 -10.32 21.48
C PHE A 17 13.74 -9.39 22.19
N MET A 18 13.54 -9.58 23.50
CA MET A 18 12.61 -8.79 24.30
C MET A 18 13.08 -7.34 24.44
N ALA A 19 14.39 -7.11 24.66
CA ALA A 19 14.97 -5.77 24.70
C ALA A 19 14.79 -5.04 23.37
N SER A 20 15.10 -5.70 22.26
CA SER A 20 14.98 -5.14 20.91
C SER A 20 13.52 -4.85 20.54
N SER A 21 12.61 -5.78 20.87
CA SER A 21 11.17 -5.59 20.68
C SER A 21 10.62 -4.42 21.51
N THR A 22 11.05 -4.28 22.76
CA THR A 22 10.64 -3.17 23.63
C THR A 22 11.12 -1.83 23.07
N ALA A 23 12.38 -1.76 22.63
CA ALA A 23 12.94 -0.56 21.99
C ALA A 23 12.21 -0.20 20.68
N GLY A 24 11.93 -1.20 19.84
CA GLY A 24 11.16 -1.02 18.60
C GLY A 24 9.74 -0.53 18.86
N ILE A 25 9.03 -1.09 19.85
CA ILE A 25 7.69 -0.63 20.26
C ILE A 25 7.75 0.80 20.81
N ALA A 26 8.74 1.13 21.65
CA ALA A 26 8.92 2.49 22.15
C ALA A 26 9.17 3.49 21.02
N SER A 27 10.01 3.14 20.04
CA SER A 27 10.24 3.94 18.83
C SER A 27 8.96 4.13 18.00
N MET A 28 8.14 3.08 17.83
CA MET A 28 6.85 3.20 17.15
C MET A 28 5.90 4.16 17.88
N ARG A 29 5.89 4.16 19.22
CA ARG A 29 5.09 5.09 20.02
C ARG A 29 5.60 6.54 19.89
N SER A 30 6.91 6.77 20.00
CA SER A 30 7.52 8.10 19.79
C SER A 30 7.13 8.67 18.43
N HIS A 31 7.23 7.85 17.38
CA HIS A 31 6.84 8.24 16.01
C HIS A 31 5.36 8.67 15.92
N LEU A 32 4.46 7.98 16.62
CA LEU A 32 3.04 8.36 16.66
C LEU A 32 2.83 9.69 17.39
N ASP A 33 3.59 9.94 18.46
CA ASP A 33 3.56 11.17 19.25
C ASP A 33 4.15 12.35 18.47
N GLU A 34 5.20 12.15 17.68
CA GLU A 34 5.73 13.14 16.74
C GLU A 34 4.71 13.48 15.66
N LYS A 35 4.09 12.47 15.03
CA LYS A 35 2.97 12.70 14.09
C LYS A 35 1.82 13.47 14.74
N ASN A 36 1.57 13.24 16.03
CA ASN A 36 0.59 14.00 16.80
C ASN A 36 1.04 15.45 17.01
N ALA A 37 2.30 15.66 17.41
CA ALA A 37 2.88 16.97 17.68
C ALA A 37 2.93 17.82 16.42
N GLU A 38 3.39 17.28 15.31
CA GLU A 38 3.39 17.97 14.01
C GLU A 38 1.98 18.30 13.54
N ALA A 39 1.04 17.36 13.67
CA ALA A 39 -0.36 17.65 13.36
C ALA A 39 -0.95 18.74 14.25
N ARG A 40 -0.50 18.87 15.51
CA ARG A 40 -0.87 19.99 16.39
C ARG A 40 -0.22 21.29 15.91
N LEU A 41 1.09 21.29 15.63
CA LEU A 41 1.83 22.45 15.14
C LEU A 41 1.19 23.03 13.87
N ILE A 42 0.88 22.19 12.89
CA ILE A 42 0.24 22.61 11.64
C ILE A 42 -1.17 23.13 11.91
N LYS A 43 -1.92 22.55 12.84
CA LYS A 43 -3.26 23.03 13.21
C LYS A 43 -3.25 24.43 13.84
N VAL A 44 -2.16 24.83 14.48
CA VAL A 44 -2.08 26.10 15.22
C VAL A 44 -1.28 27.21 14.53
N HIS A 45 -0.47 26.92 13.50
CA HIS A 45 0.31 27.94 12.77
C HIS A 45 -0.32 28.41 11.46
N CYS A 46 -0.41 29.73 11.27
CA CYS A 46 -0.94 30.30 10.04
C CYS A 46 0.08 30.19 8.89
N SER A 47 -0.35 29.62 7.75
CA SER A 47 0.50 29.41 6.57
C SER A 47 1.02 30.73 5.95
N TYR A 48 0.34 31.85 6.18
CA TYR A 48 0.74 33.19 5.73
C TYR A 48 1.67 33.91 6.73
N CYS A 49 1.13 34.44 7.83
CA CYS A 49 1.87 35.26 8.79
C CYS A 49 2.74 34.48 9.78
N LYS A 50 2.70 33.14 9.76
CA LYS A 50 3.46 32.23 10.63
C LYS A 50 3.18 32.34 12.13
N LYS A 51 2.24 33.19 12.54
CA LYS A 51 1.81 33.29 13.94
C LYS A 51 1.06 32.03 14.36
N GLU A 52 1.29 31.65 15.61
CA GLU A 52 0.46 30.67 16.32
C GLU A 52 -0.91 31.28 16.64
N SER A 53 -1.94 30.44 16.69
CA SER A 53 -3.32 30.84 16.95
C SER A 53 -3.61 30.84 18.45
N ASP A 54 -3.98 32.00 19.00
CA ASP A 54 -4.40 32.11 20.41
C ASP A 54 -5.62 31.23 20.73
N SER A 55 -6.52 31.03 19.76
CA SER A 55 -7.72 30.19 19.91
C SER A 55 -7.49 28.70 19.63
N GLY A 56 -6.31 28.34 19.13
CA GLY A 56 -5.98 27.00 18.63
C GLY A 56 -6.79 26.57 17.39
N LYS A 57 -7.62 27.44 16.80
CA LYS A 57 -8.51 27.10 15.67
C LYS A 57 -8.24 28.01 14.47
N LEU A 58 -7.45 27.51 13.53
CA LEU A 58 -7.23 28.16 12.24
C LEU A 58 -8.24 27.75 11.17
N LYS A 59 -8.59 28.71 10.31
CA LYS A 59 -9.43 28.47 9.13
C LYS A 59 -8.65 27.70 8.07
N ILE A 60 -9.21 26.60 7.59
CA ILE A 60 -8.59 25.75 6.57
C ILE A 60 -9.04 26.24 5.18
N CYS A 61 -8.15 26.20 4.18
CA CYS A 61 -8.58 26.41 2.79
C CYS A 61 -9.63 25.36 2.39
N SER A 62 -10.81 25.80 1.95
CA SER A 62 -11.94 24.93 1.63
C SER A 62 -11.66 23.98 0.46
N HIS A 63 -10.76 24.34 -0.47
CA HIS A 63 -10.43 23.53 -1.63
C HIS A 63 -9.36 22.49 -1.34
N CYS A 64 -8.14 22.90 -0.98
CA CYS A 64 -7.01 21.98 -0.87
C CYS A 64 -6.88 21.29 0.49
N LYS A 65 -7.39 21.90 1.56
CA LYS A 65 -7.20 21.45 2.94
C LYS A 65 -5.72 21.32 3.39
N SER A 66 -4.75 21.80 2.60
CA SER A 66 -3.32 21.71 2.91
C SER A 66 -2.78 22.90 3.71
N VAL A 67 -3.50 24.04 3.74
CA VAL A 67 -3.07 25.28 4.40
C VAL A 67 -4.13 25.85 5.33
N ARG A 68 -3.67 26.62 6.33
CA ARG A 68 -4.45 27.15 7.46
C ARG A 68 -4.16 28.62 7.70
N TYR A 69 -5.14 29.38 8.17
CA TYR A 69 -5.08 30.83 8.29
C TYR A 69 -5.72 31.33 9.58
N CYS A 70 -5.18 32.40 10.17
CA CYS A 70 -5.83 33.09 11.29
C CYS A 70 -7.23 33.55 10.89
N ASP A 71 -7.33 34.17 9.72
CA ASP A 71 -8.54 34.81 9.23
C ASP A 71 -8.58 34.89 7.69
N ARG A 72 -9.62 35.57 7.20
CA ARG A 72 -9.84 35.81 5.76
C ARG A 72 -8.78 36.76 5.17
N THR A 73 -8.21 37.65 5.97
CA THR A 73 -7.19 38.61 5.53
C THR A 73 -5.89 37.88 5.18
N CYS A 74 -5.41 37.03 6.09
CA CYS A 74 -4.26 36.16 5.86
C CYS A 74 -4.50 35.21 4.68
N GLN A 75 -5.70 34.64 4.57
CA GLN A 75 -6.06 33.78 3.44
C GLN A 75 -6.00 34.53 2.10
N ALA A 76 -6.62 35.72 2.01
CA ALA A 76 -6.65 36.51 0.79
C ALA A 76 -5.26 36.99 0.38
N ALA A 77 -4.44 37.40 1.35
CA ALA A 77 -3.06 37.82 1.11
C ALA A 77 -2.20 36.65 0.58
N HIS A 78 -2.26 35.48 1.22
CA HIS A 78 -1.55 34.29 0.76
C HIS A 78 -2.03 33.79 -0.61
N TYR A 79 -3.35 33.84 -0.85
CA TYR A 79 -3.96 33.46 -2.12
C TYR A 79 -3.43 34.29 -3.28
N LYS A 80 -3.36 35.62 -3.11
CA LYS A 80 -2.79 36.53 -4.10
C LYS A 80 -1.29 36.33 -4.29
N ALA A 81 -0.54 36.12 -3.21
CA ALA A 81 0.91 36.02 -3.24
C ALA A 81 1.42 34.74 -3.94
N ARG A 82 0.84 33.57 -3.62
CA ARG A 82 1.27 32.28 -4.21
C ARG A 82 0.22 31.19 -4.23
N HIS A 83 -0.64 31.11 -3.20
CA HIS A 83 -1.46 29.93 -2.97
C HIS A 83 -2.49 29.64 -4.07
N LYS A 84 -2.89 30.65 -4.86
CA LYS A 84 -3.77 30.44 -6.02
C LYS A 84 -3.17 29.43 -7.01
N LYS A 85 -1.88 29.54 -7.31
CA LYS A 85 -1.18 28.63 -8.23
C LYS A 85 -1.04 27.24 -7.61
N ASP A 86 -0.55 27.17 -6.38
CA ASP A 86 -0.29 25.90 -5.68
C ASP A 86 -1.58 25.10 -5.45
N CYS A 87 -2.67 25.78 -5.07
CA CYS A 87 -3.96 25.16 -4.85
C CYS A 87 -4.54 24.58 -6.15
N ALA A 88 -4.42 25.30 -7.27
CA ALA A 88 -4.92 24.88 -8.57
C ALA A 88 -4.06 23.79 -9.21
N ALA A 89 -2.75 23.82 -8.98
CA ALA A 89 -1.78 22.87 -9.53
C ALA A 89 -1.66 21.57 -8.70
N PHE A 90 -2.48 21.40 -7.66
CA PHE A 90 -2.40 20.23 -6.78
C PHE A 90 -0.97 20.02 -6.22
N ALA A 91 -0.31 21.12 -5.85
CA ALA A 91 1.08 21.10 -5.41
C ALA A 91 1.28 20.15 -4.21
N ASP A 92 0.47 20.37 -3.18
CA ASP A 92 0.46 19.57 -1.95
C ASP A 92 -0.86 18.79 -1.80
N PRO A 93 -0.82 17.55 -1.29
CA PRO A 93 -2.01 16.85 -0.85
C PRO A 93 -2.65 17.52 0.39
N PRO A 94 -3.90 17.15 0.74
CA PRO A 94 -4.50 17.52 2.02
C PRO A 94 -3.60 17.15 3.20
N PHE A 95 -3.53 18.02 4.20
CA PHE A 95 -2.78 17.70 5.40
C PHE A 95 -3.53 16.64 6.23
N THR A 96 -2.91 15.47 6.41
CA THR A 96 -3.45 14.37 7.19
C THR A 96 -2.34 13.46 7.72
N ARG A 97 -2.52 12.91 8.92
CA ARG A 97 -1.55 11.98 9.54
C ARG A 97 -1.44 10.64 8.82
N ALA A 98 -2.43 10.32 8.00
CA ALA A 98 -2.51 9.08 7.24
C ALA A 98 -1.74 9.13 5.90
N PHE A 99 -1.23 10.30 5.50
CA PHE A 99 -0.57 10.51 4.20
C PHE A 99 0.46 11.63 4.35
N VAL A 100 1.52 11.35 5.12
CA VAL A 100 2.59 12.31 5.45
C VAL A 100 3.69 12.22 4.41
N THR A 101 3.77 13.25 3.56
CA THR A 101 4.63 13.24 2.36
C THR A 101 5.96 13.96 2.52
N HIS A 102 6.29 14.40 3.74
CA HIS A 102 7.60 14.95 4.07
C HIS A 102 8.28 14.06 5.12
N PRO A 103 9.61 14.02 5.17
CA PRO A 103 10.33 13.32 6.22
C PRO A 103 9.99 13.89 7.60
N MET A 104 10.01 13.04 8.62
CA MET A 104 9.83 13.39 10.02
C MET A 104 11.05 12.92 10.82
N ASP A 105 11.31 13.54 11.98
CA ASP A 105 12.31 13.05 12.95
C ASP A 105 13.73 12.91 12.39
N GLY A 106 14.15 13.88 11.56
CA GLY A 106 15.46 13.87 10.91
C GLY A 106 15.69 12.72 9.92
N ARG A 107 14.65 11.91 9.63
CA ARG A 107 14.74 10.84 8.64
C ARG A 107 14.98 11.41 7.26
N LYS A 108 15.61 10.61 6.42
CA LYS A 108 15.94 11.00 5.05
C LYS A 108 14.71 10.99 4.14
N TYR A 109 13.74 10.12 4.42
CA TYR A 109 12.60 9.85 3.55
C TYR A 109 11.25 9.98 4.26
N PRO A 110 10.18 10.35 3.55
CA PRO A 110 8.82 10.38 4.09
C PRO A 110 8.26 8.97 4.29
N GLU A 111 7.31 8.82 5.23
CA GLU A 111 6.61 7.55 5.46
C GLU A 111 5.70 7.16 4.28
N THR A 112 5.09 8.15 3.62
CA THR A 112 4.30 7.94 2.40
C THR A 112 4.89 8.80 1.28
N PRO A 113 5.93 8.32 0.57
CA PRO A 113 6.53 9.05 -0.55
C PRO A 113 5.52 9.24 -1.68
N ILE A 114 5.58 10.36 -2.39
CA ILE A 114 4.75 10.55 -3.58
C ILE A 114 5.52 9.98 -4.77
N PHE A 115 5.11 8.81 -5.24
CA PHE A 115 5.67 8.18 -6.45
C PHE A 115 4.96 8.60 -7.72
N GLY A 116 3.80 9.24 -7.62
CA GLY A 116 3.14 9.81 -8.78
C GLY A 116 2.05 10.77 -8.35
N LYS A 117 1.77 11.76 -9.21
CA LYS A 117 0.62 12.64 -9.03
C LYS A 117 0.06 13.10 -10.37
N ASN A 118 -1.25 13.28 -10.44
CA ASN A 118 -1.89 13.93 -11.58
C ASN A 118 -3.19 14.62 -11.14
N SER A 119 -3.72 15.50 -11.99
CA SER A 119 -5.04 16.08 -11.80
C SER A 119 -5.77 16.26 -13.12
N VAL A 120 -7.08 16.01 -13.12
CA VAL A 120 -7.96 16.21 -14.27
C VAL A 120 -9.28 16.83 -13.79
N ASN A 121 -9.79 17.83 -14.52
CA ASN A 121 -11.10 18.44 -14.25
C ASN A 121 -11.34 18.85 -12.79
N GLY A 122 -10.31 19.38 -12.12
CA GLY A 122 -10.40 19.79 -10.71
C GLY A 122 -10.42 18.63 -9.71
N VAL A 123 -10.01 17.43 -10.11
CA VAL A 123 -9.77 16.28 -9.22
C VAL A 123 -8.28 15.97 -9.24
N GLY A 124 -7.67 15.74 -8.09
CA GLY A 124 -6.27 15.35 -7.97
C GLY A 124 -6.10 13.98 -7.37
N CYS A 125 -5.02 13.31 -7.75
CA CYS A 125 -4.58 12.04 -7.20
C CYS A 125 -3.08 12.08 -6.88
N TRP A 126 -2.70 11.51 -5.74
CA TRP A 126 -1.31 11.24 -5.36
C TRP A 126 -1.21 9.76 -5.01
N VAL A 127 -0.19 9.10 -5.53
CA VAL A 127 0.02 7.66 -5.36
C VAL A 127 1.33 7.43 -4.62
N SER A 128 1.26 6.54 -3.64
CA SER A 128 2.34 6.09 -2.77
C SER A 128 2.34 4.56 -2.68
N ILE A 129 3.27 4.02 -1.92
CA ILE A 129 3.39 2.59 -1.63
C ILE A 129 2.70 2.27 -0.29
N GLY A 130 1.92 1.19 -0.26
CA GLY A 130 1.31 0.62 0.94
C GLY A 130 2.03 -0.66 1.38
N GLY A 131 3.32 -0.77 1.06
CA GLY A 131 4.16 -1.96 1.26
C GLY A 131 4.56 -2.17 2.72
N VAL A 132 5.34 -3.23 2.94
CA VAL A 132 5.90 -3.57 4.26
C VAL A 132 7.33 -3.04 4.39
N MET A 133 7.84 -2.96 5.63
CA MET A 133 9.14 -2.34 5.92
C MET A 133 10.34 -3.00 5.21
N ASN A 134 10.24 -4.26 4.80
CA ASN A 134 11.29 -4.96 4.06
C ASN A 134 11.10 -4.95 2.54
N CYS A 135 10.21 -4.08 2.04
CA CYS A 135 9.86 -3.92 0.63
C CYS A 135 9.37 -5.21 -0.05
N SER A 136 9.01 -6.25 0.71
CA SER A 136 8.58 -7.51 0.13
C SER A 136 7.14 -7.40 -0.32
N LEU A 137 6.81 -8.06 -1.43
CA LEU A 137 5.42 -8.18 -1.84
C LEU A 137 4.61 -8.97 -0.81
N ARG A 138 3.30 -8.71 -0.78
CA ARG A 138 2.37 -9.37 0.15
C ARG A 138 1.79 -10.63 -0.43
N SER A 139 1.33 -11.52 0.45
CA SER A 139 0.61 -12.73 0.07
C SER A 139 -0.91 -12.52 0.11
N LEU A 140 -1.66 -13.24 -0.73
CA LEU A 140 -3.12 -13.19 -0.73
C LEU A 140 -3.74 -13.67 0.59
N ILE A 141 -3.08 -14.63 1.28
CA ILE A 141 -3.50 -15.11 2.61
C ILE A 141 -3.45 -14.03 3.68
N GLU A 142 -2.65 -12.97 3.48
CA GLU A 142 -2.62 -11.86 4.40
C GLU A 142 -3.83 -10.98 4.13
N PRO A 143 -4.70 -10.74 5.11
CA PRO A 143 -5.92 -10.00 4.86
C PRO A 143 -5.59 -8.51 4.68
N MET A 144 -6.39 -7.84 3.85
CA MET A 144 -6.38 -6.38 3.77
C MET A 144 -6.86 -5.76 5.09
N ASP A 145 -7.78 -6.41 5.80
CA ASP A 145 -8.31 -5.96 7.09
C ASP A 145 -7.99 -6.98 8.20
N THR A 146 -7.39 -6.52 9.29
CA THR A 146 -7.10 -7.32 10.50
C THR A 146 -8.32 -8.03 11.08
N ALA A 147 -9.53 -7.52 10.85
CA ALA A 147 -10.76 -8.11 11.33
C ALA A 147 -11.33 -9.22 10.42
N THR A 148 -10.67 -9.53 9.30
CA THR A 148 -11.08 -10.62 8.40
C THR A 148 -10.48 -11.93 8.88
N ARG A 149 -11.31 -12.98 8.92
CA ARG A 149 -10.87 -14.32 9.30
C ARG A 149 -9.74 -14.78 8.37
N LEU A 150 -8.61 -15.17 8.94
CA LEU A 150 -7.52 -15.77 8.19
C LEU A 150 -7.98 -17.09 7.59
N PRO A 151 -7.71 -17.35 6.30
CA PRO A 151 -7.91 -18.66 5.73
C PRO A 151 -6.96 -19.64 6.43
N THR A 152 -7.54 -20.52 7.24
CA THR A 152 -6.76 -21.43 8.11
C THR A 152 -6.11 -22.58 7.33
N GLY A 153 -6.47 -22.77 6.06
CA GLY A 153 -6.05 -23.93 5.27
C GLY A 153 -6.59 -25.26 5.78
N GLN A 154 -7.54 -25.24 6.73
CA GLN A 154 -8.06 -26.43 7.37
C GLN A 154 -9.14 -27.14 6.53
N THR A 155 -9.75 -26.44 5.58
CA THR A 155 -10.78 -27.01 4.71
C THR A 155 -10.20 -27.40 3.34
N ALA A 156 -10.76 -28.43 2.72
CA ALA A 156 -10.38 -28.82 1.35
C ALA A 156 -10.62 -27.67 0.35
N GLU A 157 -11.64 -26.85 0.60
CA GLU A 157 -11.93 -25.65 -0.20
C GLU A 157 -10.82 -24.60 -0.05
N ASP A 158 -10.38 -24.30 1.17
CA ASP A 158 -9.28 -23.36 1.39
C ASP A 158 -8.01 -23.84 0.71
N MET A 159 -7.68 -25.14 0.80
CA MET A 159 -6.52 -25.72 0.13
C MET A 159 -6.61 -25.59 -1.40
N ARG A 160 -7.80 -25.81 -1.97
CA ARG A 160 -8.06 -25.61 -3.40
C ARG A 160 -7.86 -24.14 -3.80
N ILE A 161 -8.46 -23.21 -3.06
CA ILE A 161 -8.32 -21.77 -3.30
C ILE A 161 -6.85 -21.37 -3.21
N MET A 162 -6.13 -21.77 -2.16
CA MET A 162 -4.73 -21.42 -1.97
C MET A 162 -3.87 -21.87 -3.15
N LYS A 163 -4.10 -23.09 -3.66
CA LYS A 163 -3.40 -23.63 -4.83
C LYS A 163 -3.76 -22.90 -6.12
N GLU A 164 -5.05 -22.73 -6.41
CA GLU A 164 -5.52 -22.11 -7.66
C GLU A 164 -5.12 -20.64 -7.77
N TRP A 165 -5.12 -19.92 -6.65
CA TRP A 165 -4.85 -18.48 -6.58
C TRP A 165 -3.42 -18.14 -6.19
N LYS A 166 -2.55 -19.16 -6.07
CA LYS A 166 -1.18 -19.02 -5.54
C LYS A 166 -1.16 -18.14 -4.27
N ALA A 167 -2.07 -18.43 -3.34
CA ALA A 167 -2.40 -17.48 -2.29
C ALA A 167 -1.26 -17.24 -1.28
N GLY A 168 -0.37 -18.23 -1.15
CA GLY A 168 0.84 -18.16 -0.32
C GLY A 168 2.04 -17.48 -1.00
N SER A 169 1.95 -17.13 -2.29
CA SER A 169 3.02 -16.43 -2.99
C SER A 169 3.03 -14.94 -2.63
N LYS A 170 4.22 -14.39 -2.38
CA LYS A 170 4.46 -12.97 -2.17
C LYS A 170 4.49 -12.27 -3.53
N ASN A 171 3.30 -12.01 -4.08
CA ASN A 171 3.16 -11.45 -5.41
C ASN A 171 2.22 -10.25 -5.50
N LEU A 172 1.75 -9.73 -4.37
CA LEU A 172 0.85 -8.58 -4.33
C LEU A 172 1.61 -7.30 -3.96
N ILE A 173 1.67 -6.35 -4.89
CA ILE A 173 2.04 -4.96 -4.55
C ILE A 173 0.83 -4.25 -3.98
N THR A 174 1.03 -3.39 -2.98
CA THR A 174 -0.03 -2.54 -2.42
C THR A 174 0.24 -1.09 -2.78
N LEU A 175 -0.65 -0.45 -3.54
CA LEU A 175 -0.58 0.99 -3.79
C LEU A 175 -1.52 1.74 -2.84
N SER A 176 -1.05 2.85 -2.29
CA SER A 176 -1.85 3.75 -1.46
C SER A 176 -2.11 5.05 -2.22
N SER A 177 -3.38 5.38 -2.45
CA SER A 177 -3.77 6.52 -3.27
C SER A 177 -4.62 7.50 -2.47
N LEU A 178 -4.29 8.79 -2.56
CA LEU A 178 -5.10 9.90 -2.07
C LEU A 178 -5.79 10.57 -3.25
N VAL A 179 -7.13 10.61 -3.26
CA VAL A 179 -7.92 11.33 -4.27
C VAL A 179 -8.68 12.48 -3.62
N GLN A 180 -8.65 13.66 -4.23
CA GLN A 180 -9.32 14.87 -3.72
C GLN A 180 -10.13 15.60 -4.79
N ASN A 181 -11.34 16.02 -4.42
CA ASN A 181 -12.16 16.91 -5.22
C ASN A 181 -11.83 18.39 -4.92
N ARG A 182 -11.30 19.14 -5.89
CA ARG A 182 -11.10 20.61 -5.82
C ARG A 182 -11.90 21.36 -6.90
N ARG A 183 -12.94 20.75 -7.46
CA ARG A 183 -13.73 21.33 -8.56
C ARG A 183 -14.27 22.72 -8.19
N LYS A 184 -14.20 23.65 -9.14
CA LYS A 184 -14.67 25.03 -8.93
C LYS A 184 -16.19 25.17 -8.97
N ASP A 185 -16.88 24.24 -9.62
CA ASP A 185 -18.34 24.22 -9.73
C ASP A 185 -19.02 23.62 -8.49
N GLY A 186 -18.24 23.17 -7.50
CA GLY A 186 -18.77 22.60 -6.25
C GLY A 186 -19.46 21.25 -6.40
N LYS A 187 -19.51 20.68 -7.62
CA LYS A 187 -20.19 19.42 -7.87
C LYS A 187 -19.41 18.25 -7.24
N PRO A 188 -20.11 17.25 -6.69
CA PRO A 188 -19.45 16.07 -6.16
C PRO A 188 -18.81 15.27 -7.29
N ILE A 189 -17.92 14.37 -6.92
CA ILE A 189 -17.35 13.36 -7.81
C ILE A 189 -17.59 11.97 -7.22
N LEU A 190 -17.48 10.97 -8.08
CA LEU A 190 -17.43 9.57 -7.67
C LEU A 190 -16.03 9.01 -7.94
N VAL A 191 -15.49 8.24 -7.00
CA VAL A 191 -14.21 7.54 -7.11
C VAL A 191 -14.49 6.05 -7.00
N TRP A 192 -13.90 5.24 -7.89
CA TRP A 192 -14.02 3.77 -7.85
C TRP A 192 -12.66 3.12 -7.62
N ALA A 193 -12.33 2.86 -6.36
CA ALA A 193 -11.04 2.31 -5.96
C ALA A 193 -10.87 0.84 -6.40
N GLY A 194 -11.92 0.01 -6.35
CA GLY A 194 -11.85 -1.37 -6.85
C GLY A 194 -11.68 -1.50 -8.37
N GLY A 195 -11.91 -0.41 -9.12
CA GLY A 195 -11.71 -0.34 -10.57
C GLY A 195 -10.36 0.23 -10.99
N VAL A 196 -9.47 0.55 -10.03
CA VAL A 196 -8.14 1.07 -10.33
C VAL A 196 -7.35 0.05 -11.13
N LYS A 197 -6.55 0.55 -12.07
CA LYS A 197 -5.77 -0.30 -12.97
C LYS A 197 -4.29 0.03 -12.84
N ALA A 198 -3.44 -0.98 -12.92
CA ALA A 198 -2.00 -0.81 -13.05
C ALA A 198 -1.60 -1.02 -14.51
N MET A 199 -0.74 -0.13 -15.02
CA MET A 199 -0.29 -0.13 -16.41
C MET A 199 1.21 -0.40 -16.45
N PRO A 200 1.62 -1.63 -16.77
CA PRO A 200 3.01 -1.96 -17.04
C PRO A 200 3.61 -1.10 -18.15
N SER A 201 4.91 -0.83 -18.07
CA SER A 201 5.69 -0.42 -19.24
C SER A 201 5.72 -1.58 -20.25
N GLN A 202 5.94 -1.27 -21.53
CA GLN A 202 6.09 -2.32 -22.55
C GLN A 202 7.14 -3.38 -22.19
N PRO A 203 8.38 -3.02 -21.78
CA PRO A 203 9.39 -4.02 -21.40
C PRO A 203 9.06 -4.73 -20.07
N GLY A 204 8.36 -4.06 -19.15
CA GLY A 204 7.97 -4.64 -17.85
C GLY A 204 6.76 -5.57 -17.91
N ALA A 205 5.92 -5.46 -18.94
CA ALA A 205 4.68 -6.22 -19.04
C ALA A 205 4.89 -7.75 -19.00
N PRO A 206 5.83 -8.35 -19.76
CA PRO A 206 6.07 -9.80 -19.68
C PRO A 206 6.49 -10.28 -18.28
N LEU A 207 7.23 -9.44 -17.54
CA LEU A 207 7.69 -9.75 -16.19
C LEU A 207 6.52 -9.75 -15.20
N LEU A 208 5.75 -8.66 -15.15
CA LEU A 208 4.60 -8.54 -14.25
C LEU A 208 3.52 -9.60 -14.53
N LEU A 209 3.32 -9.93 -15.81
CA LEU A 209 2.33 -10.93 -16.22
C LEU A 209 2.76 -12.36 -15.92
N ALA A 210 4.04 -12.64 -15.63
CA ALA A 210 4.48 -13.97 -15.23
C ALA A 210 3.93 -14.37 -13.84
N GLY A 211 3.69 -13.37 -12.98
CA GLY A 211 3.14 -13.55 -11.63
C GLY A 211 1.67 -13.94 -11.57
N ARG A 212 0.94 -13.81 -12.67
CA ARG A 212 -0.51 -13.98 -12.70
C ARG A 212 -0.97 -15.42 -12.54
N THR A 213 -2.22 -15.56 -12.17
CA THR A 213 -3.01 -16.79 -12.17
C THR A 213 -3.97 -16.77 -13.36
N LYS A 214 -4.62 -17.90 -13.64
CA LYS A 214 -5.65 -17.97 -14.68
C LYS A 214 -6.92 -17.18 -14.33
N LYS A 215 -7.05 -16.73 -13.09
CA LYS A 215 -8.22 -16.00 -12.58
C LYS A 215 -8.04 -14.49 -12.64
N ASP A 216 -6.81 -14.00 -12.80
CA ASP A 216 -6.55 -12.58 -12.91
C ASP A 216 -6.99 -12.08 -14.29
N VAL A 217 -7.68 -10.94 -14.30
CA VAL A 217 -8.15 -10.28 -15.51
C VAL A 217 -7.08 -9.34 -16.02
N VAL A 218 -6.71 -9.50 -17.29
CA VAL A 218 -5.75 -8.64 -17.98
C VAL A 218 -6.37 -8.17 -19.27
N HIS A 219 -6.41 -6.86 -19.46
CA HIS A 219 -6.87 -6.26 -20.71
C HIS A 219 -5.67 -5.89 -21.57
N THR A 220 -5.84 -5.99 -22.89
CA THR A 220 -4.83 -5.62 -23.87
C THR A 220 -5.43 -4.62 -24.85
N HIS A 221 -4.77 -3.48 -25.02
CA HIS A 221 -5.21 -2.44 -25.93
C HIS A 221 -4.15 -2.14 -26.96
N PRO A 222 -4.49 -2.13 -28.26
CA PRO A 222 -3.56 -1.64 -29.26
C PRO A 222 -3.32 -0.15 -28.98
N ILE A 223 -2.05 0.22 -28.87
CA ILE A 223 -1.60 1.60 -28.79
C ILE A 223 -0.71 1.89 -29.99
N ARG A 224 -0.67 3.16 -30.39
CA ARG A 224 0.27 3.62 -31.42
C ARG A 224 1.07 4.74 -30.80
N THR A 225 2.35 4.49 -30.55
CA THR A 225 3.26 5.54 -30.11
C THR A 225 3.83 6.20 -31.37
N GLU A 226 4.06 7.52 -31.31
CA GLU A 226 4.58 8.26 -32.47
C GLU A 226 5.95 7.74 -32.93
N ASN A 227 6.73 7.17 -32.01
CA ASN A 227 8.13 6.78 -32.24
C ASN A 227 8.37 5.27 -32.36
N GLU A 228 7.53 4.40 -31.79
CA GLU A 228 7.79 2.95 -31.72
C GLU A 228 6.81 2.12 -32.56
N GLY A 229 5.83 2.76 -33.19
CA GLY A 229 4.85 2.08 -34.03
C GLY A 229 3.71 1.42 -33.24
N PRO A 230 3.12 0.33 -33.75
CA PRO A 230 2.02 -0.37 -33.08
C PRO A 230 2.55 -1.14 -31.86
N GLY A 231 2.04 -0.82 -30.68
CA GLY A 231 2.32 -1.51 -29.42
C GLY A 231 1.06 -2.08 -28.79
N ILE A 232 1.24 -2.83 -27.69
CA ILE A 232 0.15 -3.33 -26.86
C ILE A 232 0.31 -2.76 -25.46
N LEU A 233 -0.70 -2.03 -24.99
CA LEU A 233 -0.83 -1.63 -23.61
C LEU A 233 -1.51 -2.76 -22.84
N HIS A 234 -0.78 -3.34 -21.90
CA HIS A 234 -1.34 -4.26 -20.91
C HIS A 234 -1.93 -3.47 -19.76
N VAL A 235 -3.05 -3.94 -19.21
CA VAL A 235 -3.74 -3.29 -18.11
C VAL A 235 -4.15 -4.35 -17.10
N LEU A 236 -3.60 -4.24 -15.90
CA LEU A 236 -3.86 -5.14 -14.76
C LEU A 236 -4.98 -4.56 -13.90
N GLU A 237 -5.97 -5.38 -13.56
CA GLU A 237 -7.01 -5.00 -12.59
C GLU A 237 -6.55 -5.26 -11.15
N VAL A 238 -7.23 -4.64 -10.18
CA VAL A 238 -7.07 -4.96 -8.75
C VAL A 238 -7.27 -6.47 -8.56
N ALA A 239 -6.35 -7.10 -7.82
CA ALA A 239 -6.42 -8.53 -7.52
C ALA A 239 -7.76 -8.87 -6.86
N HIS A 240 -8.37 -9.98 -7.26
CA HIS A 240 -9.61 -10.45 -6.66
C HIS A 240 -9.32 -11.31 -5.42
N ASP A 241 -10.07 -11.09 -4.34
CA ASP A 241 -10.03 -11.90 -3.14
C ASP A 241 -11.05 -13.05 -3.24
N PRO A 242 -10.62 -14.31 -3.34
CA PRO A 242 -11.53 -15.44 -3.48
C PRO A 242 -12.38 -15.72 -2.23
N TRP A 243 -11.95 -15.28 -1.04
CA TRP A 243 -12.70 -15.46 0.20
C TRP A 243 -13.75 -14.37 0.38
N ALA A 244 -13.38 -13.12 0.13
CA ALA A 244 -14.32 -12.00 0.19
C ALA A 244 -15.22 -11.88 -1.05
N LYS A 245 -14.84 -12.54 -2.16
CA LYS A 245 -15.47 -12.43 -3.49
C LYS A 245 -15.55 -10.99 -3.97
N ALA A 246 -14.51 -10.21 -3.67
CA ALA A 246 -14.43 -8.78 -3.93
C ALA A 246 -13.01 -8.38 -4.39
N PRO A 247 -12.85 -7.25 -5.09
CA PRO A 247 -11.53 -6.68 -5.35
C PRO A 247 -10.77 -6.42 -4.03
N ARG A 248 -9.45 -6.55 -4.05
CA ARG A 248 -8.58 -6.25 -2.90
C ARG A 248 -8.35 -4.77 -2.75
N VAL A 249 -9.39 -4.11 -2.28
CA VAL A 249 -9.45 -2.69 -1.99
C VAL A 249 -9.77 -2.46 -0.51
N ARG A 250 -9.16 -1.42 0.07
CA ARG A 250 -9.46 -0.96 1.43
C ARG A 250 -9.54 0.55 1.43
N VAL A 251 -10.70 1.09 1.80
CA VAL A 251 -10.85 2.52 2.08
C VAL A 251 -10.30 2.78 3.49
N ASN A 252 -9.13 3.42 3.59
CA ASN A 252 -8.47 3.63 4.87
C ASN A 252 -9.03 4.84 5.60
N HIS A 253 -9.15 5.97 4.91
CA HIS A 253 -9.52 7.23 5.52
C HIS A 253 -10.41 8.07 4.60
N ILE A 254 -11.33 8.82 5.20
CA ILE A 254 -12.09 9.88 4.53
C ILE A 254 -11.89 11.17 5.32
N ASN A 255 -11.46 12.24 4.66
CA ASN A 255 -11.15 13.52 5.27
C ASN A 255 -10.18 13.42 6.47
N GLY A 256 -9.25 12.46 6.41
CA GLY A 256 -8.25 12.18 7.44
C GLY A 256 -8.76 11.41 8.66
N LYS A 257 -10.03 10.99 8.67
CA LYS A 257 -10.59 10.11 9.72
C LYS A 257 -10.53 8.66 9.25
N PRO A 258 -10.11 7.71 10.11
CA PRO A 258 -10.03 6.30 9.74
C PRO A 258 -11.43 5.73 9.53
N VAL A 259 -11.59 4.92 8.47
CA VAL A 259 -12.80 4.15 8.21
C VAL A 259 -12.64 2.80 8.91
N SER A 260 -13.50 2.52 9.87
CA SER A 260 -13.60 1.23 10.57
C SER A 260 -14.97 0.58 10.31
N LYS A 261 -15.09 -0.73 10.55
CA LYS A 261 -16.39 -1.45 10.42
C LYS A 261 -17.52 -0.84 11.27
N ASN A 262 -17.17 -0.16 12.37
CA ASN A 262 -18.14 0.48 13.26
C ASN A 262 -18.45 1.93 12.87
N SER A 263 -17.71 2.49 11.91
CA SER A 263 -17.87 3.89 11.45
C SER A 263 -18.88 4.05 10.32
N ASP A 264 -19.61 2.99 9.98
CA ASP A 264 -20.58 2.99 8.88
C ASP A 264 -21.55 4.16 9.01
N ASP A 265 -22.04 4.49 10.22
CA ASP A 265 -22.96 5.60 10.43
C ASP A 265 -22.39 6.97 10.01
N GLU A 266 -21.10 7.21 10.25
CA GLU A 266 -20.44 8.48 9.95
C GLU A 266 -20.19 8.66 8.44
N PHE A 267 -19.84 7.57 7.75
CA PHE A 267 -19.45 7.61 6.33
C PHE A 267 -20.50 7.06 5.36
N LYS A 268 -21.67 6.65 5.85
CA LYS A 268 -22.80 6.09 5.06
C LYS A 268 -23.18 6.91 3.85
N GLN A 269 -23.03 8.23 3.91
CA GLN A 269 -23.36 9.12 2.78
C GLN A 269 -22.24 9.18 1.73
N ALA A 270 -20.99 9.02 2.15
CA ALA A 270 -19.82 9.09 1.28
C ALA A 270 -19.52 7.72 0.65
N ILE A 271 -19.57 6.63 1.42
CA ILE A 271 -19.28 5.28 0.93
C ILE A 271 -20.57 4.69 0.34
N ARG A 272 -20.58 4.49 -0.98
CA ARG A 272 -21.73 3.94 -1.72
C ARG A 272 -21.68 2.42 -1.82
N ASP A 273 -20.47 1.88 -1.97
CA ASP A 273 -20.20 0.44 -1.93
C ASP A 273 -18.84 0.22 -1.25
N PRO A 274 -18.80 -0.25 0.00
CA PRO A 274 -17.54 -0.49 0.71
C PRO A 274 -16.73 -1.62 0.09
N SER A 275 -17.39 -2.65 -0.47
CA SER A 275 -16.72 -3.84 -1.01
C SER A 275 -16.00 -3.57 -2.33
N ALA A 276 -16.54 -2.64 -3.14
CA ALA A 276 -15.94 -2.18 -4.38
C ALA A 276 -15.13 -0.88 -4.21
N GLY A 277 -15.11 -0.29 -3.00
CA GLY A 277 -14.49 0.99 -2.73
C GLY A 277 -15.05 2.12 -3.60
N ILE A 278 -16.38 2.26 -3.68
CA ILE A 278 -17.05 3.36 -4.40
C ILE A 278 -17.37 4.49 -3.43
N ILE A 279 -16.76 5.65 -3.63
CA ILE A 279 -16.83 6.80 -2.70
C ILE A 279 -17.29 8.06 -3.44
N THR A 280 -18.23 8.81 -2.85
CA THR A 280 -18.60 10.16 -3.27
C THR A 280 -17.78 11.19 -2.50
N LEU A 281 -17.22 12.19 -3.19
CA LEU A 281 -16.46 13.29 -2.57
C LEU A 281 -17.05 14.65 -2.96
N ASN A 282 -17.45 15.45 -1.97
CA ASN A 282 -17.84 16.84 -2.15
C ASN A 282 -16.61 17.76 -2.27
N LEU A 283 -16.85 19.05 -2.50
CA LEU A 283 -15.78 20.04 -2.62
C LEU A 283 -14.84 20.05 -1.41
N GLY A 284 -13.57 19.81 -1.69
CA GLY A 284 -12.47 19.81 -0.74
C GLY A 284 -12.30 18.51 0.03
N GLU A 285 -13.24 17.57 -0.12
CA GLU A 285 -13.15 16.26 0.49
C GLU A 285 -12.14 15.37 -0.23
N PHE A 286 -11.57 14.44 0.53
CA PHE A 286 -10.60 13.49 0.02
C PHE A 286 -10.75 12.11 0.67
N VAL A 287 -10.30 11.10 -0.06
CA VAL A 287 -10.22 9.70 0.40
C VAL A 287 -8.79 9.20 0.27
N ILE A 288 -8.38 8.35 1.19
CA ILE A 288 -7.17 7.53 1.09
C ILE A 288 -7.62 6.08 1.05
N PHE A 289 -7.22 5.37 0.00
CA PHE A 289 -7.50 3.95 -0.14
C PHE A 289 -6.24 3.19 -0.55
N GLU A 290 -6.24 1.89 -0.28
CA GLU A 290 -5.24 0.95 -0.75
C GLU A 290 -5.86 -0.04 -1.72
N VAL A 291 -5.11 -0.41 -2.74
CA VAL A 291 -5.45 -1.45 -3.70
C VAL A 291 -4.26 -2.38 -3.88
N GLN A 292 -4.53 -3.66 -4.13
CA GLN A 292 -3.49 -4.64 -4.39
C GLN A 292 -3.53 -5.16 -5.82
N PHE A 293 -2.36 -5.25 -6.46
CA PHE A 293 -2.19 -5.82 -7.80
C PHE A 293 -1.30 -7.04 -7.72
N ARG A 294 -1.63 -8.08 -8.52
CA ARG A 294 -0.77 -9.25 -8.64
C ARG A 294 0.30 -9.01 -9.69
N CYS A 295 1.53 -8.86 -9.24
CA CYS A 295 2.67 -8.39 -10.01
C CYS A 295 3.92 -9.27 -9.86
N GLY A 296 4.10 -9.96 -8.73
CA GLY A 296 5.30 -10.76 -8.47
C GLY A 296 5.25 -12.17 -9.04
N ASP A 297 6.38 -12.68 -9.51
CA ASP A 297 6.55 -14.07 -9.95
C ASP A 297 7.34 -14.92 -8.94
N ASN A 298 7.65 -14.36 -7.76
CA ASN A 298 8.52 -14.92 -6.72
C ASN A 298 9.95 -15.25 -7.19
N SER A 299 10.34 -14.83 -8.40
CA SER A 299 11.67 -15.13 -8.95
C SER A 299 12.40 -13.85 -9.30
N ARG A 300 11.88 -13.09 -10.25
CA ARG A 300 12.50 -11.83 -10.72
C ARG A 300 11.85 -10.61 -10.09
N ILE A 301 10.57 -10.72 -9.75
CA ILE A 301 9.82 -9.64 -9.11
C ILE A 301 9.42 -10.13 -7.72
N THR A 302 10.19 -9.69 -6.74
CA THR A 302 10.02 -10.11 -5.33
C THR A 302 9.89 -8.91 -4.39
N LYS A 303 10.31 -7.73 -4.83
CA LYS A 303 10.29 -6.48 -4.08
C LYS A 303 9.41 -5.42 -4.72
N ASP A 304 9.04 -4.43 -3.93
CA ASP A 304 8.24 -3.28 -4.36
C ASP A 304 8.93 -2.53 -5.51
N PHE A 305 10.24 -2.32 -5.45
CA PHE A 305 10.99 -1.62 -6.49
C PHE A 305 11.10 -2.42 -7.80
N ASP A 306 11.20 -3.75 -7.76
CA ASP A 306 11.16 -4.60 -8.97
C ASP A 306 9.85 -4.40 -9.74
N VAL A 307 8.75 -4.26 -9.00
CA VAL A 307 7.43 -3.99 -9.58
C VAL A 307 7.40 -2.59 -10.18
N PHE A 308 7.91 -1.58 -9.48
CA PHE A 308 7.90 -0.20 -9.97
C PHE A 308 8.76 0.01 -11.21
N ASP A 309 9.89 -0.70 -11.35
CA ASP A 309 10.71 -0.69 -12.57
C ASP A 309 9.93 -1.22 -13.78
N CYS A 310 8.92 -2.07 -13.53
CA CYS A 310 8.05 -2.60 -14.56
C CYS A 310 6.76 -1.80 -14.75
N LEU A 311 6.39 -0.91 -13.84
CA LEU A 311 5.16 -0.12 -13.90
C LEU A 311 5.41 1.25 -14.51
N TRP A 312 4.53 1.66 -15.41
CA TRP A 312 4.56 3.00 -15.99
C TRP A 312 3.61 3.96 -15.27
N ALA A 313 2.39 3.51 -15.01
CA ALA A 313 1.34 4.35 -14.46
C ALA A 313 0.24 3.54 -13.76
N THR A 314 -0.64 4.24 -13.06
CA THR A 314 -1.92 3.71 -12.59
C THR A 314 -3.07 4.57 -13.06
N ASP A 315 -4.20 3.95 -13.38
CA ASP A 315 -5.43 4.62 -13.79
C ASP A 315 -6.47 4.54 -12.68
N VAL A 316 -6.91 5.70 -12.17
CA VAL A 316 -7.95 5.78 -11.13
C VAL A 316 -9.26 6.25 -11.77
N PRO A 317 -10.28 5.37 -11.90
CA PRO A 317 -11.55 5.74 -12.50
C PRO A 317 -12.33 6.74 -11.61
N ILE A 318 -12.84 7.79 -12.24
CA ILE A 318 -13.69 8.79 -11.58
C ILE A 318 -14.92 9.12 -12.42
N VAL A 319 -15.96 9.65 -11.78
CA VAL A 319 -17.08 10.31 -12.48
C VAL A 319 -17.10 11.76 -12.02
N SER A 320 -16.90 12.69 -12.95
CA SER A 320 -16.63 14.10 -12.65
C SER A 320 -17.23 15.01 -13.72
N PRO A 321 -18.34 15.74 -13.45
CA PRO A 321 -19.08 15.76 -12.19
C PRO A 321 -19.93 14.50 -12.00
N TRP A 322 -20.21 14.16 -10.74
CA TRP A 322 -21.20 13.16 -10.37
C TRP A 322 -22.55 13.84 -10.09
N ASP A 323 -23.62 13.28 -10.62
CA ASP A 323 -24.99 13.70 -10.32
C ASP A 323 -25.66 12.64 -9.44
N PRO A 324 -25.91 12.92 -8.14
CA PRO A 324 -26.59 11.99 -7.26
C PRO A 324 -28.02 11.63 -7.68
N SER A 325 -28.65 12.44 -8.54
CA SER A 325 -30.00 12.21 -9.05
C SER A 325 -30.02 11.30 -10.27
N SER A 326 -28.87 11.05 -10.91
CA SER A 326 -28.78 10.11 -12.02
C SER A 326 -29.14 8.71 -11.52
N GLN A 327 -30.14 8.07 -12.14
CA GLN A 327 -30.57 6.71 -11.81
C GLN A 327 -29.53 5.63 -12.12
N THR A 328 -28.36 6.00 -12.66
CA THR A 328 -27.25 5.08 -12.85
C THR A 328 -26.95 4.37 -11.53
N LYS A 329 -27.33 3.10 -11.43
CA LYS A 329 -27.09 2.35 -10.21
C LYS A 329 -25.59 2.18 -10.08
N THR A 330 -25.08 2.16 -8.86
CA THR A 330 -23.66 1.87 -8.59
C THR A 330 -23.20 0.57 -9.24
N LYS A 331 -24.10 -0.41 -9.40
CA LYS A 331 -23.85 -1.66 -10.13
C LYS A 331 -23.61 -1.47 -11.63
N ASP A 332 -24.20 -0.43 -12.22
CA ASP A 332 -24.03 -0.11 -13.63
C ASP A 332 -22.68 0.54 -13.88
N LEU A 333 -22.01 1.07 -12.86
CA LEU A 333 -20.66 1.63 -13.01
C LEU A 333 -19.69 0.57 -13.54
N CYS A 334 -19.71 -0.65 -12.98
CA CYS A 334 -18.91 -1.76 -13.49
C CYS A 334 -19.15 -2.03 -15.00
N THR A 335 -20.37 -1.78 -15.49
CA THR A 335 -20.73 -1.90 -16.91
C THR A 335 -20.44 -0.66 -17.75
N LEU A 336 -20.36 0.53 -17.13
CA LEU A 336 -20.01 1.81 -17.75
C LEU A 336 -18.51 1.98 -17.96
N PHE A 337 -17.70 1.11 -17.35
CA PHE A 337 -16.24 1.10 -17.49
C PHE A 337 -15.69 -0.10 -18.30
N PRO A 338 -16.25 -0.46 -19.48
CA PRO A 338 -15.90 -1.70 -20.17
C PRO A 338 -14.56 -1.65 -20.93
N SER A 339 -13.94 -0.46 -21.13
CA SER A 339 -12.71 -0.34 -21.91
C SER A 339 -11.74 0.75 -21.41
N PRO A 340 -10.47 0.40 -21.11
CA PRO A 340 -9.35 1.32 -20.86
C PRO A 340 -9.15 2.47 -21.85
N THR A 341 -9.53 2.29 -23.12
CA THR A 341 -9.24 3.27 -24.17
C THR A 341 -10.28 4.38 -24.32
N LYS A 342 -11.40 4.30 -23.57
CA LYS A 342 -12.50 5.28 -23.66
C LYS A 342 -12.98 5.69 -22.28
N PHE A 343 -12.07 6.02 -21.37
CA PHE A 343 -12.44 6.68 -20.12
C PHE A 343 -12.44 8.20 -20.33
N PRO A 344 -13.61 8.84 -20.55
CA PRO A 344 -13.67 10.29 -20.61
C PRO A 344 -13.30 10.96 -19.28
N ASN A 345 -13.21 10.20 -18.16
CA ASN A 345 -12.95 10.73 -16.83
C ASN A 345 -12.12 9.75 -15.97
N SER A 346 -10.84 9.58 -16.26
CA SER A 346 -9.96 8.84 -15.34
C SER A 346 -8.69 9.65 -15.02
N LEU A 347 -8.08 9.35 -13.88
CA LEU A 347 -6.83 9.96 -13.42
C LEU A 347 -5.69 8.99 -13.70
N ILE A 348 -5.05 9.17 -14.85
CA ILE A 348 -3.82 8.45 -15.19
C ILE A 348 -2.66 9.09 -14.44
N VAL A 349 -2.16 8.43 -13.40
CA VAL A 349 -1.02 8.87 -12.60
C VAL A 349 0.22 8.13 -13.06
N GLN A 350 1.11 8.82 -13.75
CA GLN A 350 2.43 8.29 -14.11
C GLN A 350 3.34 8.24 -12.90
N PHE A 351 4.17 7.20 -12.86
CA PHE A 351 5.18 7.03 -11.82
C PHE A 351 6.44 7.84 -12.12
N ASP A 352 6.91 8.57 -11.13
CA ASP A 352 8.19 9.27 -11.09
C ASP A 352 9.28 8.26 -10.71
N GLN A 353 9.90 7.69 -11.73
CA GLN A 353 10.91 6.65 -11.58
C GLN A 353 12.14 7.16 -10.82
N ASP A 354 12.49 8.44 -10.97
CA ASP A 354 13.61 9.04 -10.25
C ASP A 354 13.32 9.13 -8.75
N ALA A 355 12.09 9.52 -8.38
CA ALA A 355 11.65 9.55 -6.98
C ALA A 355 11.64 8.15 -6.35
N ILE A 356 11.19 7.13 -7.11
CA ILE A 356 11.17 5.73 -6.67
C ILE A 356 12.59 5.21 -6.45
N GLN A 357 13.46 5.37 -7.44
CA GLN A 357 14.86 4.94 -7.36
C GLN A 357 15.59 5.64 -6.21
N THR A 358 15.36 6.94 -6.02
CA THR A 358 15.92 7.73 -4.91
C THR A 358 15.46 7.20 -3.56
N TYR A 359 14.18 6.83 -3.42
CA TYR A 359 13.61 6.28 -2.19
C TYR A 359 14.24 4.91 -1.86
N TYR A 360 14.38 4.02 -2.85
CA TYR A 360 14.93 2.67 -2.63
C TYR A 360 16.46 2.56 -2.76
N THR A 361 17.18 3.67 -2.99
CA THR A 361 18.64 3.66 -3.20
C THR A 361 19.41 2.94 -2.08
N ASP A 362 19.01 3.13 -0.82
CA ASP A 362 19.70 2.48 0.31
C ASP A 362 19.50 0.96 0.35
N TYR A 363 18.39 0.46 -0.22
CA TYR A 363 18.14 -0.96 -0.41
C TYR A 363 18.95 -1.48 -1.60
N ILE A 364 18.75 -0.87 -2.77
CA ILE A 364 19.29 -1.33 -4.08
C ILE A 364 20.82 -1.37 -4.07
N TYR A 365 21.48 -0.34 -3.53
CA TYR A 365 22.94 -0.22 -3.51
C TYR A 365 23.55 -0.53 -2.13
N GLY A 366 22.76 -1.11 -1.22
CA GLY A 366 23.18 -1.33 0.16
C GLY A 366 22.60 -2.64 0.69
N SER A 367 21.66 -2.53 1.60
CA SER A 367 21.01 -3.69 2.21
C SER A 367 19.62 -3.32 2.72
N GLU A 368 18.80 -4.34 2.96
CA GLU A 368 17.52 -4.18 3.65
C GLU A 368 17.69 -3.45 4.99
N GLU A 369 18.74 -3.78 5.75
CA GLU A 369 19.02 -3.14 7.03
C GLU A 369 19.31 -1.64 6.86
N LYS A 370 20.16 -1.27 5.88
CA LYS A 370 20.48 0.13 5.59
C LYS A 370 19.23 0.92 5.22
N TYR A 371 18.36 0.32 4.39
CA TYR A 371 17.06 0.89 4.05
C TYR A 371 16.18 1.08 5.30
N VAL A 372 16.03 0.06 6.14
CA VAL A 372 15.19 0.15 7.33
C VAL A 372 15.72 1.22 8.29
N ARG A 373 17.03 1.32 8.49
CA ARG A 373 17.64 2.37 9.32
C ARG A 373 17.35 3.77 8.75
N SER A 374 17.53 3.99 7.45
CA SER A 374 17.34 5.33 6.86
C SER A 374 15.88 5.78 6.77
N HIS A 375 14.93 4.84 6.72
CA HIS A 375 13.49 5.11 6.60
C HIS A 375 12.72 5.05 7.92
N PHE A 376 13.15 4.19 8.83
CA PHE A 376 12.39 3.83 10.03
C PHE A 376 13.20 3.96 11.33
N GLY A 377 14.50 4.21 11.25
CA GLY A 377 15.39 4.43 12.40
C GLY A 377 15.96 3.14 13.00
N ASP A 378 17.00 3.30 13.83
CA ASP A 378 17.81 2.20 14.35
C ASP A 378 17.04 1.21 15.21
N ALA A 379 16.14 1.70 16.06
CA ALA A 379 15.36 0.86 16.95
C ALA A 379 14.48 -0.16 16.18
N ARG A 380 13.92 0.25 15.04
CA ARG A 380 13.11 -0.64 14.20
C ARG A 380 13.98 -1.60 13.38
N ALA A 381 15.14 -1.14 12.91
CA ALA A 381 16.11 -2.02 12.24
C ALA A 381 16.59 -3.14 13.17
N ASN A 382 17.00 -2.80 14.40
CA ASN A 382 17.43 -3.78 15.40
C ASN A 382 16.29 -4.74 15.77
N MET A 383 15.05 -4.25 15.90
CA MET A 383 13.88 -5.09 16.17
C MET A 383 13.64 -6.09 15.03
N MET A 384 13.71 -5.65 13.77
CA MET A 384 13.54 -6.52 12.61
C MET A 384 14.66 -7.56 12.52
N GLU A 385 15.90 -7.18 12.79
CA GLU A 385 17.05 -8.09 12.79
C GLU A 385 16.88 -9.20 13.83
N GLU A 386 16.58 -8.85 15.08
CA GLU A 386 16.37 -9.83 16.16
C GLU A 386 15.12 -10.68 15.92
N MET A 387 14.06 -10.12 15.34
CA MET A 387 12.88 -10.88 14.92
C MET A 387 13.23 -11.89 13.81
N SER A 388 14.07 -11.50 12.84
CA SER A 388 14.54 -12.39 11.79
C SER A 388 15.35 -13.56 12.37
N LYS A 389 16.32 -13.27 13.26
CA LYS A 389 17.12 -14.29 13.96
C LYS A 389 16.24 -15.23 14.79
N GLY A 390 15.24 -14.66 15.48
CA GLY A 390 14.29 -15.42 16.28
C GLY A 390 13.42 -16.36 15.43
N ILE A 391 12.90 -15.88 14.30
CA ILE A 391 12.09 -16.68 13.36
C ILE A 391 12.94 -17.81 12.76
N GLU A 392 14.17 -17.53 12.35
CA GLU A 392 15.09 -18.54 11.81
C GLU A 392 15.41 -19.62 12.85
N SER A 393 15.78 -19.21 14.07
CA SER A 393 16.09 -20.12 15.17
C SER A 393 14.89 -20.99 15.57
N TYR A 394 13.71 -20.37 15.64
CA TYR A 394 12.46 -21.08 15.91
C TYR A 394 12.08 -22.04 14.78
N GLY A 395 12.22 -21.60 13.52
CA GLY A 395 11.95 -22.41 12.34
C GLY A 395 12.83 -23.66 12.30
N LYS A 396 14.14 -23.50 12.51
CA LYS A 396 15.09 -24.62 12.61
C LYS A 396 14.71 -25.60 13.73
N TRP A 397 14.41 -25.08 14.92
CA TRP A 397 13.97 -25.91 16.05
C TRP A 397 12.69 -26.69 15.74
N MET A 398 11.70 -26.06 15.12
CA MET A 398 10.45 -26.72 14.69
C MET A 398 10.71 -27.83 13.67
N ILE A 399 11.59 -27.61 12.71
CA ILE A 399 11.99 -28.62 11.71
C ILE A 399 12.62 -29.82 12.41
N ASP A 400 13.57 -29.59 13.31
CA ASP A 400 14.27 -30.67 14.02
C ASP A 400 13.29 -31.48 14.88
N MET A 401 12.39 -30.80 15.60
CA MET A 401 11.31 -31.46 16.35
C MET A 401 10.39 -32.30 15.44
N MET A 402 10.07 -31.83 14.24
CA MET A 402 9.24 -32.59 13.29
C MET A 402 9.98 -33.79 12.71
N LYS A 403 11.29 -33.71 12.50
CA LYS A 403 12.13 -34.83 12.07
C LYS A 403 12.18 -35.91 13.14
N GLU A 404 12.43 -35.52 14.40
CA GLU A 404 12.46 -36.45 15.53
C GLU A 404 11.13 -37.21 15.71
N ASN A 405 10.00 -36.54 15.45
CA ASN A 405 8.66 -37.14 15.53
C ASN A 405 8.20 -37.85 14.25
N GLY A 406 9.02 -37.92 13.20
CA GLY A 406 8.65 -38.54 11.91
C GLY A 406 7.59 -37.79 11.10
N ASN A 407 7.25 -36.55 11.48
CA ASN A 407 6.21 -35.74 10.84
C ASN A 407 6.72 -34.83 9.72
N TYR A 408 8.05 -34.71 9.55
CA TYR A 408 8.65 -33.82 8.54
C TYR A 408 8.21 -34.15 7.11
N GLY A 409 8.13 -35.43 6.74
CA GLY A 409 7.70 -35.86 5.40
C GLY A 409 6.27 -35.41 5.06
N GLU A 410 5.36 -35.49 6.04
CA GLU A 410 3.97 -35.05 5.86
C GLU A 410 3.87 -33.53 5.72
N LEU A 411 4.66 -32.75 6.46
CA LEU A 411 4.75 -31.30 6.26
C LEU A 411 5.22 -30.98 4.84
N MET A 412 6.32 -31.58 4.39
CA MET A 412 6.89 -31.32 3.06
C MET A 412 5.91 -31.69 1.94
N ARG A 413 5.14 -32.77 2.12
CA ARG A 413 4.06 -33.15 1.22
C ARG A 413 2.96 -32.09 1.19
N ARG A 414 2.49 -31.60 2.34
CA ARG A 414 1.46 -30.53 2.41
C ARG A 414 1.93 -29.23 1.77
N LEU A 415 3.17 -28.82 2.02
CA LEU A 415 3.75 -27.64 1.40
C LEU A 415 3.80 -27.80 -0.12
N ARG A 416 4.19 -28.99 -0.61
CA ARG A 416 4.20 -29.31 -2.05
C ARG A 416 2.80 -29.24 -2.65
N ASP A 417 1.83 -29.84 -1.98
CA ASP A 417 0.44 -29.88 -2.41
C ASP A 417 -0.19 -28.48 -2.45
N SER A 418 0.24 -27.60 -1.53
CA SER A 418 -0.15 -26.18 -1.48
C SER A 418 0.62 -25.28 -2.45
N GLY A 419 1.60 -25.82 -3.19
CA GLY A 419 2.42 -25.07 -4.13
C GLY A 419 3.50 -24.18 -3.48
N GLN A 420 3.85 -24.41 -2.22
CA GLN A 420 4.87 -23.65 -1.48
C GLN A 420 6.29 -24.21 -1.72
N GLY A 421 6.69 -24.29 -3.00
CA GLY A 421 7.99 -24.84 -3.40
C GLY A 421 9.20 -24.11 -2.80
N GLU A 422 9.14 -22.77 -2.71
CA GLU A 422 10.20 -21.97 -2.07
C GLU A 422 10.33 -22.23 -0.58
N MET A 423 9.20 -22.43 0.11
CA MET A 423 9.22 -22.77 1.53
C MET A 423 9.85 -24.14 1.72
N ILE A 424 9.56 -25.10 0.84
CA ILE A 424 10.21 -26.42 0.83
C ILE A 424 11.72 -26.29 0.66
N GLU A 425 12.17 -25.49 -0.30
CA GLU A 425 13.59 -25.26 -0.54
C GLU A 425 14.27 -24.60 0.67
N SER A 426 13.64 -23.57 1.23
CA SER A 426 14.12 -22.89 2.44
C SER A 426 14.20 -23.85 3.64
N LEU A 427 13.18 -24.68 3.85
CA LEU A 427 13.16 -25.68 4.92
C LEU A 427 14.24 -26.75 4.70
N ASN A 428 14.50 -27.15 3.45
CA ASN A 428 15.57 -28.08 3.12
C ASN A 428 16.96 -27.47 3.38
N GLN A 429 17.19 -26.20 3.01
CA GLN A 429 18.43 -25.48 3.32
C GLN A 429 18.66 -25.39 4.83
N MET A 430 17.64 -24.93 5.58
CA MET A 430 17.67 -24.89 7.05
C MET A 430 17.95 -26.27 7.66
N SER A 431 17.31 -27.31 7.10
CA SER A 431 17.46 -28.70 7.52
C SER A 431 18.89 -29.22 7.31
N ASN A 432 19.57 -28.79 6.25
CA ASN A 432 20.92 -29.21 5.92
C ASN A 432 21.99 -28.45 6.71
N GLY A 433 21.60 -27.50 7.56
CA GLY A 433 22.53 -26.63 8.27
C GLY A 433 23.27 -25.66 7.34
N GLU A 434 22.78 -25.50 6.11
CA GLU A 434 23.24 -24.46 5.21
C GLU A 434 22.74 -23.13 5.78
N ASN A 435 23.68 -22.22 6.05
CA ASN A 435 23.36 -20.90 6.55
C ASN A 435 22.50 -20.20 5.47
N LEU A 436 21.32 -19.68 5.84
CA LEU A 436 20.43 -18.95 4.91
C LEU A 436 21.04 -17.63 4.38
N GLY A 437 22.32 -17.39 4.67
CA GLY A 437 23.06 -16.14 4.50
C GLY A 437 23.26 -15.65 3.06
N THR A 438 22.64 -16.25 2.06
CA THR A 438 22.77 -15.83 0.64
C THR A 438 21.45 -15.43 -0.02
N TRP A 439 20.33 -15.32 0.70
CA TRP A 439 19.13 -14.64 0.18
C TRP A 439 19.21 -13.10 0.24
N ARG A 440 20.39 -12.55 0.56
CA ARG A 440 20.64 -11.10 0.72
C ARG A 440 21.47 -10.47 -0.41
N GLU A 441 21.73 -11.17 -1.50
CA GLU A 441 22.32 -10.60 -2.73
C GLU A 441 21.34 -10.65 -3.90
#